data_AF-A0A941BFH1-F1
#
_entry.id   AF-A0A941BFH1-F1
#
_cell.length_a   1.000
_cell.length_b   1.000
_cell.length_c   1.000
_cell.angle_alpha   90.00
_cell.angle_beta   90.00
_cell.angle_gamma   90.00
#
_symmetry.space_group_name_H-M   'P 1'
#
loop_
_entity.id
_entity.type
_entity.pdbx_description
1 polymer ?
#
loop_
_entity_poly.entity_id
_entity_poly.type
_entity_poly.pdbx_seq_one_letter_code
_entity_poly.pdbx_strand_id
1 'polypeptide(L)'
;MPDLPVRHAGTLELVDSEFMATALDSRWQSAGPLPDERQDLLLLDPALRWAPAIMQALAETTGAPLARVRVLSPVALREVAVIDEIRLPREDGLPCIVRHLHTRRLEPDRPSPAMTRVWRRTRLAVMLADPQQDAEATRWVLMVAAQVRRLGEEGPPWTILGSPSVRDVASHLADSPLWMQRLRFEPPPARHGVSEAWNAVFKAWQQTR
;
A
#
# COMPACT_ATOMS: atom_id res chain seq x y z
N MET A 1 -25.41 16.35 -7.78
CA MET A 1 -25.78 14.98 -7.35
C MET A 1 -25.59 14.92 -5.85
N PRO A 2 -26.49 14.32 -5.06
CA PRO A 2 -26.28 14.21 -3.62
C PRO A 2 -25.17 13.17 -3.34
N ASP A 3 -24.21 13.52 -2.49
CA ASP A 3 -23.14 12.64 -2.01
C ASP A 3 -23.76 11.42 -1.32
N LEU A 4 -23.65 10.24 -1.95
CA LEU A 4 -24.01 9.00 -1.29
C LEU A 4 -22.96 8.72 -0.22
N PRO A 5 -23.34 8.53 1.06
CA PRO A 5 -22.37 8.26 2.12
C PRO A 5 -21.66 6.93 1.83
N VAL A 6 -20.33 6.94 1.93
CA VAL A 6 -19.51 5.73 1.80
C VAL A 6 -19.96 4.72 2.84
N ARG A 7 -20.30 3.53 2.38
CA ARG A 7 -20.66 2.42 3.26
C ARG A 7 -19.39 1.89 3.90
N HIS A 8 -19.17 2.16 5.17
CA HIS A 8 -18.09 1.53 5.94
C HIS A 8 -18.50 0.11 6.34
N ALA A 9 -17.69 -0.89 5.97
CA ALA A 9 -17.92 -2.30 6.33
C ALA A 9 -17.59 -2.63 7.80
N GLY A 10 -17.13 -1.64 8.58
CA GLY A 10 -16.70 -1.79 9.97
C GLY A 10 -15.20 -1.58 10.14
N THR A 11 -14.79 -1.40 11.40
CA THR A 11 -13.39 -1.28 11.81
C THR A 11 -12.98 -2.53 12.59
N LEU A 12 -11.89 -3.16 12.19
CA LEU A 12 -11.24 -4.25 12.91
C LEU A 12 -10.03 -3.71 13.66
N GLU A 13 -9.91 -4.05 14.94
CA GLU A 13 -8.71 -3.75 15.72
C GLU A 13 -7.85 -5.01 15.86
N LEU A 14 -6.56 -4.88 15.58
CA LEU A 14 -5.61 -5.98 15.55
C LEU A 14 -4.37 -5.62 16.37
N VAL A 15 -4.05 -6.46 17.35
CA VAL A 15 -2.78 -6.34 18.09
C VAL A 15 -1.66 -6.96 17.26
N ASP A 16 -0.59 -6.22 17.02
CA ASP A 16 0.53 -6.59 16.16
C ASP A 16 1.36 -7.72 16.78
N SER A 17 0.94 -8.95 16.50
CA SER A 17 1.50 -10.20 16.97
C SER A 17 1.43 -11.25 15.87
N GLU A 18 2.31 -12.25 15.88
CA GLU A 18 2.31 -13.33 14.88
C GLU A 18 0.98 -14.09 14.82
N PHE A 19 0.35 -14.33 15.97
CA PHE A 19 -0.95 -15.00 16.04
C PHE A 19 -2.03 -14.21 15.30
N MET A 20 -2.17 -12.91 15.61
CA MET A 20 -3.18 -12.06 14.97
C MET A 20 -2.85 -11.77 13.51
N ALA A 21 -1.57 -11.64 13.16
CA ALA A 21 -1.14 -11.50 11.78
C ALA A 21 -1.50 -12.74 10.96
N THR A 22 -1.36 -13.94 11.53
CA THR A 22 -1.78 -15.19 10.88
C THR A 22 -3.30 -15.24 10.72
N ALA A 23 -4.08 -14.84 11.73
CA ALA A 23 -5.53 -14.76 11.63
C ALA A 23 -6.00 -13.76 10.55
N LEU A 24 -5.34 -12.60 10.43
CA LEU A 24 -5.55 -11.64 9.36
C LEU A 24 -5.23 -12.25 7.98
N ASP A 25 -4.12 -12.98 7.90
CA ASP A 25 -3.71 -13.70 6.71
C ASP A 25 -4.78 -14.74 6.31
N SER A 26 -5.28 -15.54 7.24
CA SER A 26 -6.33 -16.53 7.00
C SER A 26 -7.64 -15.90 6.56
N ARG A 27 -8.06 -14.77 7.14
CA ARG A 27 -9.26 -14.02 6.73
C ARG A 27 -9.19 -13.55 5.28
N TRP A 28 -8.02 -13.08 4.87
CA TRP A 28 -7.79 -12.66 3.49
C TRP A 28 -7.67 -13.85 2.52
N GLN A 29 -7.28 -15.03 3.01
CA GLN A 29 -7.24 -16.28 2.24
C GLN A 29 -8.63 -16.87 2.00
N SER A 30 -9.47 -16.90 3.04
CA SER A 30 -10.83 -17.45 2.95
C SER A 30 -11.80 -16.59 2.12
N ALA A 31 -11.36 -15.39 1.70
CA ALA A 31 -12.17 -14.40 1.02
C ALA A 31 -11.79 -14.16 -0.46
N GLY A 32 -10.91 -14.97 -1.07
CA GLY A 32 -10.47 -14.70 -2.44
C GLY A 32 -9.65 -15.80 -3.12
N PRO A 33 -9.25 -15.59 -4.39
CA PRO A 33 -8.58 -16.59 -5.24
C PRO A 33 -7.18 -16.99 -4.76
N LEU A 34 -6.57 -17.95 -5.44
CA LEU A 34 -5.21 -18.42 -5.16
C LEU A 34 -4.17 -17.26 -5.28
N PRO A 35 -3.02 -17.32 -4.59
CA PRO A 35 -2.03 -16.25 -4.58
C PRO A 35 -1.61 -15.72 -5.97
N ASP A 36 -1.48 -16.62 -6.95
CA ASP A 36 -1.03 -16.27 -8.31
C ASP A 36 -2.09 -15.57 -9.17
N GLU A 37 -3.36 -15.69 -8.77
CA GLU A 37 -4.52 -15.06 -9.41
C GLU A 37 -4.89 -13.73 -8.75
N ARG A 38 -4.25 -13.39 -7.62
CA ARG A 38 -4.52 -12.15 -6.88
C ARG A 38 -3.96 -10.94 -7.60
N GLN A 39 -4.72 -9.86 -7.47
CA GLN A 39 -4.49 -8.59 -8.12
C GLN A 39 -4.48 -7.50 -7.05
N ASP A 40 -3.77 -7.76 -5.96
CA ASP A 40 -3.73 -6.93 -4.76
C ASP A 40 -2.79 -5.75 -4.96
N LEU A 41 -3.32 -4.54 -4.79
CA LEU A 41 -2.59 -3.29 -4.89
C LEU A 41 -2.46 -2.65 -3.50
N LEU A 42 -1.26 -2.24 -3.13
CA LEU A 42 -1.01 -1.49 -1.89
C LEU A 42 -0.59 -0.07 -2.24
N LEU A 43 -1.30 0.92 -1.71
CA LEU A 43 -0.97 2.33 -1.83
C LEU A 43 -0.33 2.81 -0.52
N LEU A 44 0.81 3.49 -0.64
CA LEU A 44 1.42 4.29 0.42
C LEU A 44 1.40 5.74 -0.03
N ASP A 45 0.85 6.61 0.81
CA ASP A 45 0.77 8.04 0.56
C ASP A 45 1.14 8.78 1.84
N PRO A 46 2.44 9.07 2.04
CA PRO A 46 2.93 9.77 3.21
C PRO A 46 2.19 11.08 3.51
N ALA A 47 1.93 11.86 2.45
CA ALA A 47 1.31 13.16 2.55
C ALA A 47 -0.22 13.08 2.71
N LEU A 48 -0.81 11.89 2.59
CA LEU A 48 -2.26 11.64 2.59
C LEU A 48 -3.02 12.49 1.56
N ARG A 49 -2.35 12.85 0.47
CA ARG A 49 -2.87 13.78 -0.54
C ARG A 49 -3.75 13.10 -1.59
N TRP A 50 -3.44 11.86 -1.93
CA TRP A 50 -3.99 11.14 -3.08
C TRP A 50 -4.67 9.85 -2.68
N ALA A 51 -4.01 8.96 -1.95
CA ALA A 51 -4.53 7.62 -1.69
C ALA A 51 -5.88 7.64 -0.95
N PRO A 52 -6.13 8.48 0.08
CA PRO A 52 -7.47 8.58 0.67
C PRO A 52 -8.54 8.96 -0.35
N ALA A 53 -8.24 9.92 -1.24
CA ALA A 53 -9.16 10.37 -2.27
C ALA A 53 -9.35 9.34 -3.39
N ILE A 54 -8.31 8.58 -3.74
CA ILE A 54 -8.41 7.43 -4.65
C ILE A 54 -9.35 6.38 -4.05
N MET A 55 -9.13 5.98 -2.80
CA MET A 55 -9.96 4.99 -2.11
C MET A 55 -11.42 5.42 -2.04
N GLN A 56 -11.67 6.70 -1.74
CA GLN A 56 -12.99 7.31 -1.75
C GLN A 56 -13.65 7.24 -3.13
N ALA A 57 -12.97 7.70 -4.17
CA ALA A 57 -13.49 7.71 -5.54
C ALA A 57 -13.80 6.29 -6.04
N LEU A 58 -12.95 5.30 -5.69
CA LEU A 58 -13.20 3.89 -5.98
C LEU A 58 -14.45 3.38 -5.26
N ALA A 59 -14.65 3.72 -3.99
CA ALA A 59 -15.81 3.32 -3.20
C ALA A 59 -17.12 3.90 -3.78
N GLU A 60 -17.10 5.17 -4.14
CA GLU A 60 -18.25 5.86 -4.75
C GLU A 60 -18.59 5.28 -6.13
N THR A 61 -17.57 5.08 -6.97
CA THR A 61 -17.75 4.61 -8.35
C THR A 61 -18.26 3.16 -8.40
N THR A 62 -17.79 2.31 -7.49
CA THR A 62 -18.13 0.88 -7.48
C THR A 62 -19.27 0.52 -6.52
N GLY A 63 -19.64 1.42 -5.62
CA GLY A 63 -20.52 1.13 -4.49
C GLY A 63 -19.92 0.14 -3.48
N ALA A 64 -18.65 -0.25 -3.64
CA ALA A 64 -18.01 -1.21 -2.76
C ALA A 64 -17.69 -0.56 -1.40
N PRO A 65 -17.91 -1.28 -0.29
CA PRO A 65 -17.71 -0.71 1.03
C PRO A 65 -16.22 -0.62 1.39
N LEU A 66 -15.86 0.43 2.15
CA LEU A 66 -14.51 0.59 2.70
C LEU A 66 -14.42 -0.12 4.04
N ALA A 67 -13.53 -1.10 4.15
CA ALA A 67 -13.18 -1.77 5.41
C ALA A 67 -11.92 -1.14 6.00
N ARG A 68 -11.85 -1.05 7.33
CA ARG A 68 -10.68 -0.48 8.04
C ARG A 68 -10.10 -1.49 9.01
N VAL A 69 -8.78 -1.64 9.03
CA VAL A 69 -8.03 -2.43 10.01
C VAL A 69 -7.07 -1.51 10.73
N ARG A 70 -7.20 -1.39 12.06
CA ARG A 70 -6.27 -0.65 12.92
C ARG A 70 -5.29 -1.64 13.55
N VAL A 71 -4.01 -1.42 13.32
CA VAL A 71 -2.95 -2.24 13.89
C VAL A 71 -2.39 -1.53 15.11
N LEU A 72 -2.43 -2.20 16.26
CA LEU A 72 -2.05 -1.68 17.56
C LEU A 72 -0.76 -2.34 18.03
N SER A 73 0.15 -1.56 18.61
CA SER A 73 1.36 -2.08 19.23
C SER A 73 1.01 -3.01 20.41
N PRO A 74 1.65 -4.18 20.54
CA PRO A 74 1.39 -5.10 21.65
C PRO A 74 1.81 -4.55 23.01
N VAL A 75 2.75 -3.59 23.04
CA VAL A 75 3.31 -3.06 24.30
C VAL A 75 2.48 -1.90 24.83
N ALA A 76 2.11 -0.97 23.95
CA ALA A 76 1.48 0.29 24.36
C ALA A 76 0.01 0.43 23.91
N LEU A 77 -0.52 -0.57 23.17
CA LEU A 77 -1.83 -0.54 22.52
C LEU A 77 -2.09 0.73 21.67
N ARG A 78 -1.02 1.42 21.30
CA ARG A 78 -1.06 2.58 20.42
C ARG A 78 -1.14 2.12 18.98
N GLU A 79 -1.91 2.84 18.18
CA GLU A 79 -1.99 2.60 16.74
C GLU A 79 -0.63 2.81 16.07
N VAL A 80 -0.16 1.79 15.36
CA VAL A 80 1.08 1.82 14.57
C VAL A 80 0.79 1.96 13.08
N ALA A 81 -0.32 1.39 12.62
CA ALA A 81 -0.79 1.49 11.25
C ALA A 81 -2.32 1.42 11.17
N VAL A 82 -2.89 1.97 10.09
CA VAL A 82 -4.27 1.75 9.66
C VAL A 82 -4.22 1.31 8.21
N ILE A 83 -4.95 0.24 7.90
CA ILE A 83 -5.11 -0.27 6.55
C ILE A 83 -6.56 -0.05 6.17
N ASP A 84 -6.79 0.79 5.18
CA ASP A 84 -8.07 0.86 4.50
C ASP A 84 -8.07 -0.13 3.33
N GLU A 85 -9.15 -0.89 3.18
CA GLU A 85 -9.30 -1.93 2.16
C GLU A 85 -10.62 -1.72 1.41
N ILE A 86 -10.54 -1.79 0.08
CA ILE A 86 -11.70 -1.88 -0.80
C ILE A 86 -11.56 -3.09 -1.71
N ARG A 87 -12.67 -3.79 -1.93
CA ARG A 87 -12.74 -4.94 -2.83
C ARG A 87 -13.56 -4.55 -4.05
N LEU A 88 -12.87 -4.37 -5.16
CA LEU A 88 -13.47 -3.97 -6.42
C LEU A 88 -13.97 -5.22 -7.17
N PRO A 89 -15.21 -5.20 -7.68
CA PRO A 89 -15.70 -6.27 -8.53
C PRO A 89 -14.91 -6.30 -9.85
N ARG A 90 -14.68 -7.50 -10.40
CA ARG A 90 -14.11 -7.70 -11.74
C ARG A 90 -15.03 -8.56 -12.59
N GLU A 91 -14.91 -8.41 -13.91
CA GLU A 91 -15.69 -9.17 -14.89
C GLU A 91 -15.37 -10.68 -14.87
N ASP A 92 -14.15 -11.06 -14.49
CA ASP A 92 -13.74 -12.46 -14.34
C ASP A 92 -14.20 -13.08 -13.00
N GLY A 93 -14.97 -12.35 -12.21
CA GLY A 93 -15.52 -12.80 -10.93
C GLY A 93 -14.52 -12.80 -9.76
N LEU A 94 -13.24 -12.48 -10.01
CA LEU A 94 -12.23 -12.37 -8.95
C LEU A 94 -12.22 -10.95 -8.37
N PRO A 95 -12.13 -10.74 -7.05
CA PRO A 95 -12.00 -9.38 -6.52
C PRO A 95 -10.60 -8.80 -6.79
N CYS A 96 -10.52 -7.53 -7.20
CA CYS A 96 -9.29 -6.75 -7.04
C CYS A 96 -9.33 -6.08 -5.67
N ILE A 97 -8.29 -6.29 -4.86
CA ILE A 97 -8.20 -5.65 -3.55
C ILE A 97 -7.25 -4.47 -3.65
N VAL A 98 -7.75 -3.28 -3.38
CA VAL A 98 -6.91 -2.08 -3.21
C VAL A 98 -6.83 -1.79 -1.73
N ARG A 99 -5.61 -1.66 -1.22
CA ARG A 99 -5.34 -1.31 0.17
C ARG A 99 -4.61 0.02 0.23
N HIS A 100 -4.96 0.86 1.18
CA HIS A 100 -4.20 2.05 1.51
C HIS A 100 -3.62 1.90 2.92
N LEU A 101 -2.30 2.04 3.03
CA LEU A 101 -1.58 1.91 4.27
C LEU A 101 -1.27 3.29 4.86
N HIS A 102 -2.03 3.69 5.87
CA HIS A 102 -1.69 4.82 6.72
C HIS A 102 -0.74 4.33 7.80
N THR A 103 0.47 4.84 7.83
CA THR A 103 1.46 4.39 8.82
C THR A 103 1.93 5.59 9.60
N ARG A 104 1.61 5.58 10.89
CA ARG A 104 1.94 6.68 11.80
C ARG A 104 3.34 6.49 12.39
N ARG A 105 3.74 5.23 12.59
CA ARG A 105 5.05 4.85 13.15
C ARG A 105 5.45 3.46 12.64
N LEU A 106 6.10 3.41 11.47
CA LEU A 106 6.89 2.25 11.09
C LEU A 106 8.33 2.50 11.54
N GLU A 107 8.79 1.68 12.49
CA GLU A 107 10.20 1.60 12.85
C GLU A 107 10.87 0.70 11.81
N PRO A 108 11.84 1.18 11.01
CA PRO A 108 12.50 0.37 9.98
C PRO A 108 13.09 -0.93 10.54
N ASP A 109 13.58 -0.85 11.78
CA ASP A 109 14.31 -1.91 12.47
C ASP A 109 13.40 -2.89 13.21
N ARG A 110 12.11 -2.58 13.37
CA ARG A 110 11.16 -3.43 14.07
C ARG A 110 10.05 -3.91 13.13
N PRO A 111 10.18 -5.12 12.55
CA PRO A 111 9.12 -5.69 11.72
C PRO A 111 7.79 -5.72 12.46
N SER A 112 6.74 -5.18 11.84
CA SER A 112 5.37 -5.50 12.20
C SER A 112 4.99 -6.84 11.53
N PRO A 113 4.62 -7.88 12.29
CA PRO A 113 4.06 -9.11 11.74
C PRO A 113 2.87 -8.84 10.81
N ALA A 114 1.95 -7.96 11.21
CA ALA A 114 0.78 -7.62 10.40
C ALA A 114 1.18 -6.98 9.06
N MET A 115 2.10 -6.01 9.07
CA MET A 115 2.57 -5.38 7.83
C MET A 115 3.34 -6.36 6.94
N THR A 116 4.11 -7.27 7.54
CA THR A 116 4.81 -8.32 6.79
C THR A 116 3.83 -9.19 6.01
N ARG A 117 2.67 -9.53 6.59
CA ARG A 117 1.60 -10.24 5.87
C ARG A 117 0.98 -9.39 4.77
N VAL A 118 0.71 -8.10 5.02
CA VAL A 118 0.20 -7.17 3.99
C VAL A 118 1.16 -7.15 2.79
N TRP A 119 2.46 -6.94 3.02
CA TRP A 119 3.44 -6.85 1.94
C TRP A 119 3.55 -8.14 1.15
N ARG A 120 3.66 -9.30 1.81
CA ARG A 120 3.72 -10.61 1.14
C ARG A 120 2.46 -10.95 0.33
N ARG A 121 1.32 -10.38 0.72
CA ARG A 121 0.03 -10.53 0.02
C ARG A 121 -0.14 -9.59 -1.16
N THR A 122 0.69 -8.56 -1.23
CA THR A 122 0.56 -7.50 -2.24
C THR A 122 1.20 -7.98 -3.54
N ARG A 123 0.52 -7.77 -4.67
CA ARG A 123 1.10 -8.03 -6.00
C ARG A 123 1.91 -6.84 -6.49
N LEU A 124 1.46 -5.62 -6.20
CA LEU A 124 2.19 -4.39 -6.47
C LEU A 124 1.99 -3.41 -5.32
N ALA A 125 3.09 -2.87 -4.80
CA ALA A 125 3.05 -1.74 -3.90
C ALA A 125 3.41 -0.46 -4.65
N VAL A 126 2.66 0.61 -4.44
CA VAL A 126 2.90 1.92 -5.03
C VAL A 126 3.02 2.97 -3.95
N MET A 127 4.11 3.71 -3.96
CA MET A 127 4.31 4.87 -3.10
C MET A 127 4.09 6.15 -3.89
N LEU A 128 3.17 6.98 -3.41
CA LEU A 128 2.84 8.30 -3.96
C LEU A 128 3.61 9.36 -3.17
N ALA A 129 4.80 9.73 -3.65
CA ALA A 129 5.64 10.71 -2.99
C ALA A 129 5.23 12.13 -3.41
N ASP A 130 4.84 12.97 -2.44
CA ASP A 130 4.55 14.38 -2.71
C ASP A 130 5.86 15.16 -2.92
N PRO A 131 6.11 15.75 -4.11
CA PRO A 131 7.29 16.56 -4.36
C PRO A 131 7.36 17.81 -3.46
N GLN A 132 6.26 18.22 -2.83
CA GLN A 132 6.25 19.31 -1.85
C GLN A 132 6.72 18.85 -0.45
N GLN A 133 6.85 17.55 -0.22
CA GLN A 133 7.25 16.94 1.05
C GLN A 133 8.44 15.99 0.87
N ASP A 134 9.44 16.43 0.10
CA ASP A 134 10.61 15.61 -0.25
C ASP A 134 11.30 14.97 0.96
N ALA A 135 11.44 15.68 2.11
CA ALA A 135 12.07 15.12 3.30
C ALA A 135 11.30 13.94 3.91
N GLU A 136 9.96 14.03 3.94
CA GLU A 136 9.12 12.93 4.40
C GLU A 136 9.13 11.79 3.38
N ALA A 137 9.00 12.09 2.09
CA ALA A 137 9.09 11.11 1.02
C ALA A 137 10.44 10.35 1.06
N THR A 138 11.56 11.04 1.26
CA THR A 138 12.89 10.43 1.45
C THR A 138 12.88 9.44 2.62
N ARG A 139 12.34 9.82 3.78
CA ARG A 139 12.25 8.92 4.95
C ARG A 139 11.44 7.67 4.62
N TRP A 140 10.33 7.81 3.89
CA TRP A 140 9.52 6.68 3.45
C TRP A 140 10.25 5.79 2.45
N VAL A 141 11.02 6.35 1.53
CA VAL A 141 11.84 5.58 0.60
C VAL A 141 12.90 4.76 1.33
N LEU A 142 13.59 5.32 2.33
CA LEU A 142 14.52 4.56 3.16
C LEU A 142 13.83 3.37 3.84
N MET A 143 12.63 3.60 4.38
CA MET A 143 11.85 2.55 5.02
C MET A 143 11.39 1.49 4.02
N VAL A 144 10.87 1.87 2.85
CA VAL A 144 10.47 0.95 1.78
C VAL A 144 11.66 0.11 1.32
N ALA A 145 12.82 0.73 1.08
CA ALA A 145 14.03 0.01 0.70
C ALA A 145 14.46 -1.01 1.78
N ALA A 146 14.38 -0.65 3.07
CA ALA A 146 14.63 -1.58 4.16
C ALA A 146 13.64 -2.77 4.14
N GLN A 147 12.36 -2.52 3.84
CA GLN A 147 11.37 -3.60 3.71
C GLN A 147 11.64 -4.49 2.49
N VAL A 148 11.98 -3.91 1.35
CA VAL A 148 12.31 -4.66 0.13
C VAL A 148 13.54 -5.52 0.36
N ARG A 149 14.59 -4.98 0.98
CA ARG A 149 15.79 -5.74 1.35
C ARG A 149 15.47 -6.90 2.29
N ARG A 150 14.58 -6.68 3.27
CA ARG A 150 14.21 -7.71 4.25
C ARG A 150 13.35 -8.82 3.65
N LEU A 151 12.38 -8.46 2.81
CA LEU A 151 11.45 -9.42 2.21
C LEU A 151 12.04 -10.15 1.01
N GLY A 152 13.04 -9.55 0.35
CA GLY A 152 13.70 -10.14 -0.81
C GLY A 152 12.70 -10.53 -1.89
N GLU A 153 12.76 -11.80 -2.32
CA GLU A 153 11.90 -12.33 -3.36
C GLU A 153 10.43 -12.48 -2.93
N GLU A 154 10.19 -12.60 -1.61
CA GLU A 154 8.88 -12.85 -1.01
C GLU A 154 8.04 -11.58 -0.83
N GLY A 155 8.63 -10.39 -1.06
CA GLY A 155 7.90 -9.12 -0.99
C GLY A 155 7.09 -8.84 -2.26
N PRO A 156 6.47 -7.66 -2.38
CA PRO A 156 5.93 -7.18 -3.66
C PRO A 156 7.03 -6.47 -4.48
N PRO A 157 6.91 -6.38 -5.81
CA PRO A 157 7.53 -5.28 -6.54
C PRO A 157 6.94 -3.95 -6.06
N TRP A 158 7.74 -2.90 -6.12
CA TRP A 158 7.40 -1.54 -5.73
C TRP A 158 7.57 -0.58 -6.89
N THR A 159 6.62 0.35 -7.00
CA THR A 159 6.76 1.53 -7.86
C THR A 159 6.70 2.78 -6.99
N ILE A 160 7.70 3.64 -7.08
CA ILE A 160 7.76 4.92 -6.39
C ILE A 160 7.49 6.01 -7.42
N LEU A 161 6.36 6.69 -7.27
CA LEU A 161 5.95 7.84 -8.06
C LEU A 161 6.41 9.10 -7.31
N GLY A 162 7.55 9.68 -7.70
CA GLY A 162 8.21 10.69 -6.87
C GLY A 162 9.22 11.58 -7.58
N SER A 163 9.62 12.65 -6.90
CA SER A 163 10.53 13.68 -7.42
C SER A 163 11.93 13.12 -7.77
N PRO A 164 12.72 13.86 -8.58
CA PRO A 164 14.12 13.50 -8.83
C PRO A 164 14.93 13.32 -7.55
N SER A 165 14.74 14.18 -6.53
CA SER A 165 15.41 14.06 -5.22
C SER A 165 15.17 12.70 -4.57
N VAL A 166 13.92 12.21 -4.62
CA VAL A 166 13.52 10.91 -4.09
C VAL A 166 14.17 9.77 -4.88
N ARG A 167 14.27 9.91 -6.21
CA ARG A 167 14.97 8.97 -7.08
C ARG A 167 16.46 8.91 -6.75
N ASP A 168 17.11 10.03 -6.49
CA ASP A 168 18.54 10.08 -6.20
C ASP A 168 18.87 9.35 -4.89
N VAL A 169 18.05 9.53 -3.85
CA VAL A 169 18.18 8.78 -2.59
C VAL A 169 18.08 7.28 -2.84
N ALA A 170 17.06 6.83 -3.56
CA ALA A 170 16.91 5.42 -3.85
C ALA A 170 18.04 4.86 -4.72
N SER A 171 18.57 5.67 -5.64
CA SER A 171 19.72 5.33 -6.46
C SER A 171 21.01 5.28 -5.64
N HIS A 172 21.08 5.93 -4.48
CA HIS A 172 22.21 5.80 -3.55
C HIS A 172 22.09 4.53 -2.67
N LEU A 173 20.87 4.07 -2.42
CA LEU A 173 20.64 2.78 -1.77
C LEU A 173 20.98 1.58 -2.69
N ALA A 174 21.26 1.86 -3.96
CA ALA A 174 21.48 0.93 -5.05
C ALA A 174 22.80 0.15 -5.01
N ASP A 175 23.68 0.37 -4.04
CA ASP A 175 24.99 -0.31 -4.01
C ASP A 175 24.89 -1.84 -3.74
N SER A 176 23.70 -2.46 -3.84
CA SER A 176 23.47 -3.89 -3.70
C SER A 176 22.43 -4.42 -4.74
N PRO A 177 22.81 -5.34 -5.66
CA PRO A 177 22.20 -5.42 -7.00
C PRO A 177 20.90 -6.24 -7.17
N LEU A 178 20.56 -7.19 -6.30
CA LEU A 178 19.47 -8.14 -6.61
C LEU A 178 18.06 -7.64 -6.24
N TRP A 179 17.90 -7.00 -5.08
CA TRP A 179 16.58 -6.54 -4.62
C TRP A 179 16.10 -5.28 -5.36
N MET A 180 17.01 -4.58 -6.05
CA MET A 180 16.71 -3.36 -6.82
C MET A 180 15.85 -3.56 -8.05
N GLN A 181 15.88 -4.74 -8.69
CA GLN A 181 15.01 -5.02 -9.84
C GLN A 181 13.52 -4.93 -9.47
N ARG A 182 13.24 -4.95 -8.16
CA ARG A 182 11.90 -4.82 -7.57
C ARG A 182 11.52 -3.38 -7.26
N LEU A 183 12.43 -2.41 -7.33
CA LEU A 183 12.13 -0.99 -7.18
C LEU A 183 12.09 -0.32 -8.56
N ARG A 184 10.92 0.21 -8.93
CA ARG A 184 10.76 1.06 -10.12
C ARG A 184 10.51 2.50 -9.68
N PHE A 185 11.07 3.43 -10.44
CA PHE A 185 10.88 4.86 -10.24
C PHE A 185 10.19 5.44 -11.46
N GLU A 186 9.09 6.14 -11.24
CA GLU A 186 8.44 6.94 -12.25
C GLU A 186 8.27 8.38 -11.73
N PRO A 187 8.23 9.38 -12.62
CA PRO A 187 7.97 10.76 -12.21
C PRO A 187 6.62 10.87 -11.49
N PRO A 188 6.47 11.86 -10.59
CA PRO A 188 5.20 12.05 -9.90
C PRO A 188 4.12 12.50 -10.92
N PRO A 189 2.84 12.37 -10.58
CA PRO A 189 1.76 12.88 -11.42
C PRO A 189 1.97 14.36 -11.76
N ALA A 190 1.85 14.71 -13.04
CA ALA A 190 2.19 16.05 -13.56
C ALA A 190 1.30 17.16 -12.97
N ARG A 191 0.05 16.85 -12.61
CA ARG A 191 -0.83 17.71 -11.84
C ARG A 191 -1.21 17.02 -10.53
N HIS A 192 -1.53 17.83 -9.52
CA HIS A 192 -1.90 17.37 -8.18
C HIS A 192 -3.28 16.70 -8.10
N GLY A 193 -3.81 16.18 -9.21
CA GLY A 193 -5.15 15.61 -9.32
C GLY A 193 -5.21 14.12 -8.99
N VAL A 194 -6.27 13.71 -8.28
CA VAL A 194 -6.53 12.32 -7.87
C VAL A 194 -6.62 11.36 -9.06
N SER A 195 -7.28 11.77 -10.15
CA SER A 195 -7.42 10.95 -11.36
C SER A 195 -6.08 10.67 -12.05
N GLU A 196 -5.16 11.63 -12.06
CA GLU A 196 -3.83 11.45 -12.65
C GLU A 196 -2.97 10.53 -11.80
N ALA A 197 -3.01 10.70 -10.48
CA ALA A 197 -2.36 9.78 -9.55
C ALA A 197 -2.87 8.34 -9.72
N TRP A 198 -4.19 8.16 -9.83
CA TRP A 198 -4.79 6.86 -10.13
C TRP A 198 -4.36 6.30 -11.48
N ASN A 199 -4.32 7.11 -12.54
CA ASN A 199 -3.88 6.66 -13.86
C ASN A 199 -2.41 6.20 -13.86
N ALA A 200 -1.53 6.88 -13.12
CA ALA A 200 -0.13 6.48 -12.97
C ALA A 200 -0.02 5.14 -12.20
N VAL A 201 -0.76 5.00 -11.10
CA VAL A 201 -0.86 3.75 -10.33
C VAL A 201 -1.36 2.60 -11.22
N PHE A 202 -2.44 2.83 -11.96
CA PHE A 202 -3.06 1.84 -12.84
C PHE A 202 -2.12 1.42 -13.97
N LYS A 203 -1.40 2.37 -14.58
CA LYS A 203 -0.37 2.10 -15.59
C LYS A 203 0.76 1.23 -15.03
N ALA A 204 1.29 1.57 -13.85
CA ALA A 204 2.32 0.76 -13.19
C ALA A 204 1.81 -0.66 -12.91
N TRP A 205 0.56 -0.79 -12.49
CA TRP A 205 -0.07 -2.07 -12.24
C TRP A 205 -0.24 -2.93 -13.50
N GLN A 206 -0.63 -2.34 -14.63
CA GLN A 206 -0.72 -3.05 -15.90
C GLN A 206 0.63 -3.61 -16.37
N GLN A 207 1.74 -2.96 -16.05
CA GLN A 207 3.09 -3.45 -16.40
C GLN A 207 3.59 -4.62 -15.53
N THR A 208 2.81 -5.01 -14.51
CA THR A 208 3.09 -6.18 -13.65
C THR A 208 2.23 -7.40 -13.99
N ARG A 209 1.41 -7.29 -15.04
CA ARG A 209 0.60 -8.39 -15.58
C ARG A 209 1.38 -9.20 -16.61
#